data_AF-A0A935A0F8-F1
#
_entry.id   AF-A0A935A0F8-F1
#
_cell.length_a   1.000
_cell.length_b   1.000
_cell.length_c   1.000
_cell.angle_alpha   90.00
_cell.angle_beta   90.00
_cell.angle_gamma   90.00
#
_symmetry.space_group_name_H-M   'P 1'
#
loop_
_entity.id
_entity.type
_entity.pdbx_description
1 polymer ?
#
loop_
_entity_poly.entity_id
_entity_poly.type
_entity_poly.pdbx_seq_one_letter_code
_entity_poly.pdbx_strand_id
1 'polypeptide(L)'
;MSSLPKIHRQSRAALGVGLLMFALCSAPVQAASGAALTRTNGGFCLAAQYLLSETTETPSVELQTDFKAFQKSKTSVTPFTIQQFVQYADDESQQPRRISCKLKTADHLQHAFGAQAAGPAQHSCRDLNHLMARNVFAALTEEQRARLQFPLEQIRLEPDLNTVLGSKWVADYQFVWRDADGLHLLAKALHVPYEHWLWRIAPERFRGVYYCHLIAPEYLRALMLGDVSAPNPAAGDS
;
A
#
# COMPACT_ATOMS: atom_id res chain seq x y z
N MET A 1 -29.54 86.51 39.77
CA MET A 1 -30.51 85.55 40.32
C MET A 1 -30.35 84.27 39.52
N SER A 2 -29.35 83.46 39.86
CA SER A 2 -29.46 82.30 40.77
C SER A 2 -30.01 81.06 40.05
N SER A 3 -29.10 80.22 39.54
CA SER A 3 -29.19 78.75 39.64
C SER A 3 -27.99 78.07 38.96
N LEU A 4 -27.07 77.58 39.79
CA LEU A 4 -26.38 76.28 39.60
C LEU A 4 -27.38 75.17 40.00
N PRO A 5 -27.18 73.84 39.75
CA PRO A 5 -25.93 73.13 39.39
C PRO A 5 -26.10 71.95 38.39
N LYS A 6 -25.00 71.30 37.99
CA LYS A 6 -24.69 69.88 38.32
C LYS A 6 -23.48 69.37 37.54
N ILE A 7 -22.48 68.97 38.32
CA ILE A 7 -21.24 68.30 37.93
C ILE A 7 -21.57 66.81 37.75
N HIS A 8 -21.23 66.23 36.59
CA HIS A 8 -21.08 64.78 36.46
C HIS A 8 -19.63 64.43 36.13
N ARG A 9 -18.94 63.88 37.15
CA ARG A 9 -17.79 62.99 36.98
C ARG A 9 -18.30 61.65 36.49
N GLN A 10 -17.72 61.11 35.43
CA GLN A 10 -17.65 59.67 35.19
C GLN A 10 -16.24 59.27 34.76
N SER A 11 -15.98 58.00 35.02
CA SER A 11 -14.70 57.46 35.46
C SER A 11 -13.95 56.71 34.37
N ARG A 12 -12.63 56.64 34.59
CA ARG A 12 -11.64 55.67 34.11
C ARG A 12 -12.20 54.29 33.73
N ALA A 13 -11.70 53.72 32.62
CA ALA A 13 -11.29 52.32 32.56
C ALA A 13 -10.29 52.11 31.41
N ALA A 14 -9.18 51.45 31.74
CA ALA A 14 -8.01 51.26 30.89
C ALA A 14 -8.20 50.11 29.89
N LEU A 15 -7.48 50.22 28.77
CA LEU A 15 -7.25 49.16 27.79
C LEU A 15 -6.72 47.89 28.47
N GLY A 16 -7.49 46.80 28.40
CA GLY A 16 -6.99 45.44 28.59
C GLY A 16 -6.84 44.78 27.23
N VAL A 17 -5.62 44.74 26.69
CA VAL A 17 -5.28 43.92 25.52
C VAL A 17 -5.13 42.48 26.01
N GLY A 18 -6.19 41.69 25.83
CA GLY A 18 -6.19 40.26 26.11
C GLY A 18 -5.40 39.51 25.02
N LEU A 19 -4.25 38.98 25.41
CA LEU A 19 -3.42 38.10 24.59
C LEU A 19 -4.14 36.73 24.48
N LEU A 20 -4.79 36.45 23.35
CA LEU A 20 -5.35 35.14 23.03
C LEU A 20 -4.20 34.17 22.73
N MET A 21 -3.85 33.32 23.69
CA MET A 21 -3.04 32.13 23.44
C MET A 21 -3.86 31.12 22.63
N PHE A 22 -3.59 31.06 21.32
CA PHE A 22 -4.02 29.93 20.49
C PHE A 22 -3.21 28.69 20.89
N ALA A 23 -3.80 27.83 21.70
CA ALA A 23 -3.31 26.48 21.93
C ALA A 23 -3.49 25.67 20.64
N LEU A 24 -2.42 25.61 19.83
CA LEU A 24 -2.29 24.68 18.71
C LEU A 24 -2.32 23.26 19.28
N CYS A 25 -3.49 22.63 19.28
CA CYS A 25 -3.60 21.18 19.36
C CYS A 25 -3.04 20.60 18.06
N SER A 26 -1.73 20.40 18.01
CA SER A 26 -1.09 19.57 17.01
C SER A 26 -1.58 18.13 17.24
N ALA A 27 -2.59 17.71 16.49
CA ALA A 27 -2.92 16.30 16.40
C ALA A 27 -1.65 15.55 15.92
N PRO A 28 -1.27 14.44 16.54
CA PRO A 28 -0.14 13.67 16.06
C PRO A 28 -0.48 13.14 14.67
N VAL A 29 0.26 13.60 13.66
CA VAL A 29 0.34 12.91 12.37
C VAL A 29 0.88 11.52 12.68
N GLN A 30 0.02 10.50 12.59
CA GLN A 30 0.40 9.12 12.81
C GLN A 30 1.47 8.74 11.77
N ALA A 31 2.74 8.69 12.20
CA ALA A 31 3.82 8.09 11.45
C ALA A 31 3.62 6.56 11.42
N ALA A 32 2.69 6.08 10.62
CA ALA A 32 2.40 4.66 10.43
C ALA A 32 3.15 4.05 9.23
N SER A 33 4.29 4.63 8.83
CA SER A 33 5.04 4.21 7.64
C SER A 33 6.07 3.11 7.91
N GLY A 34 6.62 3.02 9.14
CA GLY A 34 7.72 2.11 9.45
C GLY A 34 7.37 0.61 9.57
N ALA A 35 6.11 0.29 9.89
CA ALA A 35 5.65 -1.09 10.08
C ALA A 35 4.86 -1.65 8.88
N ALA A 36 4.51 -0.80 7.90
CA ALA A 36 3.71 -1.21 6.76
C ALA A 36 4.42 -2.32 5.96
N LEU A 37 3.65 -3.30 5.50
CA LEU A 37 4.13 -4.43 4.69
C LEU A 37 5.21 -5.31 5.36
N THR A 38 5.35 -5.31 6.70
CA THR A 38 6.32 -6.20 7.39
C THR A 38 5.77 -7.58 7.73
N ARG A 39 4.44 -7.76 7.67
CA ARG A 39 3.74 -9.00 8.02
C ARG A 39 2.45 -9.13 7.22
N THR A 40 2.13 -10.34 6.79
CA THR A 40 0.83 -10.70 6.24
C THR A 40 -0.25 -10.59 7.31
N ASN A 41 -1.29 -9.80 7.05
CA ASN A 41 -2.47 -9.68 7.92
C ASN A 41 -3.67 -9.20 7.09
N GLY A 42 -4.87 -9.16 7.67
CA GLY A 42 -6.09 -8.75 6.95
C GLY A 42 -6.10 -7.31 6.42
N GLY A 43 -5.20 -6.44 6.89
CA GLY A 43 -5.04 -5.06 6.42
C GLY A 43 -3.88 -4.86 5.44
N PHE A 44 -3.24 -5.93 4.96
CA PHE A 44 -2.06 -5.79 4.10
C PHE A 44 -2.37 -5.03 2.81
N CYS A 45 -3.44 -5.39 2.10
CA CYS A 45 -3.82 -4.71 0.86
C CYS A 45 -4.39 -3.30 1.09
N LEU A 46 -4.85 -2.98 2.31
CA LEU A 46 -5.18 -1.60 2.69
C LEU A 46 -3.91 -0.75 2.73
N ALA A 47 -2.86 -1.23 3.41
CA ALA A 47 -1.55 -0.56 3.39
C ALA A 47 -1.00 -0.45 1.97
N ALA A 48 -1.14 -1.50 1.16
CA ALA A 48 -0.75 -1.47 -0.24
C ALA A 48 -1.53 -0.41 -1.04
N GLN A 49 -2.86 -0.27 -0.86
CA GLN A 49 -3.65 0.79 -1.52
C GLN A 49 -3.11 2.18 -1.17
N TYR A 50 -2.87 2.45 0.11
CA TYR A 50 -2.34 3.74 0.56
C TYR A 50 -0.98 4.05 -0.05
N LEU A 51 -0.08 3.08 -0.07
CA LEU A 51 1.25 3.26 -0.65
C LEU A 51 1.21 3.37 -2.18
N LEU A 52 0.32 2.62 -2.83
CA LEU A 52 0.25 2.57 -4.27
C LEU A 52 -0.29 3.88 -4.86
N SER A 53 -1.37 4.41 -4.30
CA SER A 53 -2.09 5.58 -4.83
C SER A 53 -1.99 6.83 -3.97
N GLU A 54 -1.34 6.78 -2.81
CA GLU A 54 -1.28 7.89 -1.84
C GLU A 54 -2.69 8.42 -1.51
N THR A 55 -3.67 7.51 -1.39
CA THR A 55 -5.07 7.88 -1.16
C THR A 55 -5.32 8.38 0.26
N THR A 56 -6.19 9.36 0.42
CA THR A 56 -6.76 9.75 1.72
C THR A 56 -8.05 8.98 2.03
N GLU A 57 -8.67 8.42 0.99
CA GLU A 57 -9.88 7.61 1.11
C GLU A 57 -9.57 6.24 1.69
N THR A 58 -10.47 5.74 2.53
CA THR A 58 -10.31 4.46 3.22
C THR A 58 -11.24 3.42 2.61
N PRO A 59 -10.72 2.43 1.86
CA PRO A 59 -11.56 1.35 1.36
C PRO A 59 -11.90 0.35 2.46
N SER A 60 -13.00 -0.39 2.28
CA SER A 60 -13.17 -1.66 2.96
C SER A 60 -12.34 -2.75 2.27
N VAL A 61 -11.72 -3.62 3.06
CA VAL A 61 -10.98 -4.79 2.55
C VAL A 61 -11.86 -6.02 2.64
N GLU A 62 -12.12 -6.64 1.50
CA GLU A 62 -12.75 -7.96 1.42
C GLU A 62 -11.66 -9.03 1.37
N LEU A 63 -11.60 -9.85 2.43
CA LEU A 63 -10.70 -11.00 2.50
C LEU A 63 -11.30 -12.17 1.74
N GLN A 64 -10.55 -12.67 0.77
CA GLN A 64 -10.91 -13.84 -0.01
C GLN A 64 -10.09 -15.02 0.49
N THR A 65 -10.77 -16.11 0.86
CA THR A 65 -10.15 -17.35 1.35
C THR A 65 -10.11 -18.45 0.28
N ASP A 66 -10.92 -18.33 -0.76
CA ASP A 66 -10.93 -19.23 -1.92
C ASP A 66 -10.39 -18.51 -3.16
N PHE A 67 -9.47 -19.17 -3.86
CA PHE A 67 -8.84 -18.57 -5.04
C PHE A 67 -9.84 -18.36 -6.19
N LYS A 68 -10.81 -19.26 -6.38
CA LYS A 68 -11.81 -19.12 -7.46
C LYS A 68 -12.77 -17.95 -7.18
N ALA A 69 -13.16 -17.75 -5.92
CA ALA A 69 -13.91 -16.59 -5.47
C ALA A 69 -13.10 -15.31 -5.67
N PHE A 70 -11.81 -15.31 -5.29
CA PHE A 70 -10.91 -14.19 -5.54
C PHE A 70 -10.79 -13.87 -7.04
N GLN A 71 -10.64 -14.84 -7.92
CA GLN A 71 -10.56 -14.60 -9.37
C GLN A 71 -11.78 -13.83 -9.88
N LYS A 72 -12.98 -14.19 -9.41
CA LYS A 72 -14.26 -13.58 -9.81
C LYS A 72 -14.57 -12.25 -9.13
N SER A 73 -13.95 -11.98 -7.97
CA SER A 73 -14.19 -10.75 -7.20
C SER A 73 -13.75 -9.49 -7.96
N LYS A 74 -14.30 -8.34 -7.58
CA LYS A 74 -13.99 -7.05 -8.21
C LYS A 74 -13.86 -5.97 -7.16
N THR A 75 -13.10 -4.94 -7.48
CA THR A 75 -13.03 -3.71 -6.67
C THR A 75 -14.13 -2.74 -7.08
N SER A 76 -14.64 -1.95 -6.15
CA SER A 76 -15.58 -0.87 -6.42
C SER A 76 -15.05 0.46 -5.90
N VAL A 77 -15.45 1.57 -6.50
CA VAL A 77 -15.26 2.92 -5.92
C VAL A 77 -16.53 3.39 -5.20
N THR A 78 -17.68 2.75 -5.40
CA THR A 78 -18.92 3.09 -4.70
C THR A 78 -19.71 1.81 -4.39
N PRO A 79 -19.66 1.30 -3.14
CA PRO A 79 -18.73 1.70 -2.06
C PRO A 79 -17.25 1.45 -2.43
N PHE A 80 -16.30 2.13 -1.79
CA PHE A 80 -14.88 1.89 -2.05
C PHE A 80 -14.43 0.56 -1.42
N THR A 81 -14.27 -0.47 -2.26
CA THR A 81 -13.91 -1.82 -1.83
C THR A 81 -12.69 -2.33 -2.58
N ILE A 82 -11.76 -2.96 -1.84
CA ILE A 82 -10.58 -3.65 -2.36
C ILE A 82 -10.59 -5.12 -1.94
N GLN A 83 -9.77 -5.93 -2.60
CA GLN A 83 -9.75 -7.38 -2.39
C GLN A 83 -8.36 -7.83 -1.97
N GLN A 84 -8.30 -8.76 -1.02
CA GLN A 84 -7.06 -9.41 -0.60
C GLN A 84 -7.21 -10.92 -0.68
N PHE A 85 -6.23 -11.60 -1.26
CA PHE A 85 -6.08 -13.05 -1.20
C PHE A 85 -4.64 -13.40 -0.84
N VAL A 86 -4.45 -14.38 0.03
CA VAL A 86 -3.12 -14.87 0.41
C VAL A 86 -2.99 -16.30 -0.08
N GLN A 87 -1.93 -16.57 -0.83
CA GLN A 87 -1.51 -17.92 -1.19
C GLN A 87 -0.52 -18.42 -0.15
N TYR A 88 -0.75 -19.62 0.35
CA TYR A 88 0.07 -20.27 1.36
C TYR A 88 0.89 -21.42 0.75
N ALA A 89 2.02 -21.74 1.38
CA ALA A 89 2.84 -22.91 1.06
C ALA A 89 2.24 -24.21 1.62
N ASP A 90 1.43 -24.07 2.65
CA ASP A 90 0.84 -25.14 3.44
C ASP A 90 -0.69 -25.05 3.44
N ASP A 91 -1.33 -26.16 3.81
CA ASP A 91 -2.79 -26.27 3.84
C ASP A 91 -3.37 -25.60 5.10
N GLU A 92 -2.59 -25.46 6.17
CA GLU A 92 -2.97 -24.83 7.44
C GLU A 92 -2.93 -23.30 7.41
N SER A 93 -2.58 -22.70 6.27
CA SER A 93 -2.50 -21.25 6.08
C SER A 93 -1.54 -20.55 7.07
N GLN A 94 -0.40 -21.18 7.37
CA GLN A 94 0.62 -20.66 8.29
C GLN A 94 1.83 -20.07 7.56
N GLN A 95 2.09 -20.50 6.32
CA GLN A 95 3.25 -20.07 5.54
C GLN A 95 2.83 -19.25 4.31
N PRO A 96 2.48 -17.96 4.46
CA PRO A 96 2.09 -17.13 3.34
C PRO A 96 3.28 -16.99 2.37
N ARG A 97 3.07 -17.25 1.09
CA ARG A 97 4.09 -17.13 0.03
C ARG A 97 3.89 -15.90 -0.84
N ARG A 98 2.65 -15.59 -1.18
CA ARG A 98 2.28 -14.51 -2.09
C ARG A 98 0.97 -13.87 -1.67
N ILE A 99 0.90 -12.55 -1.72
CA ILE A 99 -0.30 -11.78 -1.41
C ILE A 99 -0.77 -11.11 -2.70
N SER A 100 -2.07 -11.20 -2.95
CA SER A 100 -2.72 -10.69 -4.16
C SER A 100 -3.70 -9.61 -3.76
N CYS A 101 -3.43 -8.38 -4.20
CA CYS A 101 -4.24 -7.21 -3.92
C CYS A 101 -4.94 -6.74 -5.19
N LYS A 102 -6.27 -6.64 -5.17
CA LYS A 102 -7.00 -5.90 -6.20
C LYS A 102 -7.29 -4.51 -5.66
N LEU A 103 -6.69 -3.49 -6.26
CA LEU A 103 -6.72 -2.10 -5.81
C LEU A 103 -7.34 -1.16 -6.87
N LYS A 104 -7.50 0.10 -6.51
CA LYS A 104 -7.91 1.19 -7.41
C LYS A 104 -6.72 2.08 -7.75
N THR A 105 -6.71 2.61 -8.97
CA THR A 105 -5.71 3.58 -9.41
C THR A 105 -5.96 4.95 -8.81
N ALA A 106 -4.91 5.75 -8.65
CA ALA A 106 -5.00 7.12 -8.15
C ALA A 106 -5.94 8.00 -9.00
N ASP A 107 -5.88 7.88 -10.33
CA ASP A 107 -6.73 8.65 -11.25
C ASP A 107 -8.23 8.33 -11.08
N HIS A 108 -8.59 7.06 -10.85
CA HIS A 108 -9.96 6.68 -10.56
C HIS A 108 -10.45 7.24 -9.22
N LEU A 109 -9.59 7.22 -8.20
CA LEU A 109 -9.93 7.78 -6.90
C LEU A 109 -10.10 9.30 -6.97
N GLN A 110 -9.24 10.00 -7.71
CA GLN A 110 -9.40 11.44 -7.97
C GLN A 110 -10.69 11.75 -8.74
N HIS A 111 -11.04 10.92 -9.72
CA HIS A 111 -12.29 11.06 -10.46
C HIS A 111 -13.51 10.89 -9.55
N ALA A 112 -13.51 9.86 -8.71
CA ALA A 112 -14.67 9.51 -7.88
C ALA A 112 -14.84 10.40 -6.64
N PHE A 113 -13.73 10.81 -6.01
CA PHE A 113 -13.73 11.48 -4.70
C PHE A 113 -13.14 12.90 -4.73
N GLY A 114 -12.67 13.36 -5.90
CA GLY A 114 -12.09 14.69 -6.10
C GLY A 114 -10.57 14.67 -6.15
N ALA A 115 -9.98 15.72 -6.75
CA ALA A 115 -8.56 15.77 -7.10
C ALA A 115 -7.56 15.58 -5.94
N GLN A 116 -7.99 15.79 -4.69
CA GLN A 116 -7.15 15.64 -3.50
C GLN A 116 -7.26 14.24 -2.85
N ALA A 117 -8.11 13.36 -3.37
CA ALA A 117 -8.37 12.06 -2.79
C ALA A 117 -7.21 11.06 -2.92
N ALA A 118 -6.28 11.31 -3.85
CA ALA A 118 -5.11 10.47 -4.09
C ALA A 118 -3.96 11.29 -4.67
N GLY A 119 -2.73 10.82 -4.50
CA GLY A 119 -1.52 11.50 -4.96
C GLY A 119 -1.45 11.63 -6.48
N PRO A 120 -0.61 12.53 -7.01
CA PRO A 120 -0.54 12.85 -8.44
C PRO A 120 0.12 11.73 -9.27
N ALA A 121 0.82 10.81 -8.63
CA ALA A 121 1.53 9.72 -9.25
C ALA A 121 1.03 8.36 -8.73
N GLN A 122 1.26 7.34 -9.56
CA GLN A 122 0.93 5.96 -9.26
C GLN A 122 2.23 5.18 -9.05
N HIS A 123 2.43 4.62 -7.85
CA HIS A 123 3.55 3.69 -7.60
C HIS A 123 3.26 2.33 -8.24
N SER A 124 4.32 1.56 -8.51
CA SER A 124 4.25 0.23 -9.11
C SER A 124 4.18 -0.90 -8.07
N CYS A 125 3.82 -2.11 -8.50
CA CYS A 125 3.88 -3.27 -7.60
C CYS A 125 5.33 -3.60 -7.21
N ARG A 126 6.30 -3.34 -8.11
CA ARG A 126 7.73 -3.39 -7.83
C ARG A 126 8.13 -2.45 -6.70
N ASP A 127 7.63 -1.21 -6.69
CA ASP A 127 7.92 -0.24 -5.63
C ASP A 127 7.43 -0.74 -4.26
N LEU A 128 6.28 -1.41 -4.22
CA LEU A 128 5.77 -2.05 -3.01
C LEU A 128 6.66 -3.20 -2.54
N ASN A 129 7.13 -4.06 -3.45
CA ASN A 129 8.12 -5.10 -3.11
C ASN A 129 9.44 -4.51 -2.62
N HIS A 130 9.87 -3.38 -3.18
CA HIS A 130 11.08 -2.68 -2.74
C HIS A 130 10.96 -2.16 -1.32
N LEU A 131 9.87 -1.46 -1.01
CA LEU A 131 9.59 -1.00 0.34
C LEU A 131 9.49 -2.17 1.32
N MET A 132 8.81 -3.25 0.92
CA MET A 132 8.69 -4.47 1.71
C MET A 132 10.05 -5.08 2.04
N ALA A 133 10.94 -5.25 1.05
CA ALA A 133 12.27 -5.81 1.27
C ALA A 133 13.09 -4.97 2.26
N ARG A 134 13.02 -3.64 2.13
CA ARG A 134 13.67 -2.71 3.09
C ARG A 134 13.09 -2.85 4.49
N ASN A 135 11.77 -2.93 4.62
CA ASN A 135 11.10 -3.04 5.91
C ASN A 135 11.36 -4.39 6.59
N VAL A 136 11.37 -5.49 5.82
CA VAL A 136 11.74 -6.82 6.31
C VAL A 136 13.19 -6.84 6.80
N PHE A 137 14.13 -6.29 6.02
CA PHE A 137 15.53 -6.17 6.42
C PHE A 137 15.70 -5.35 7.71
N ALA A 138 15.03 -4.20 7.78
CA ALA A 138 15.08 -3.32 8.95
C ALA A 138 14.54 -3.99 10.22
N ALA A 139 13.58 -4.90 10.08
CA ALA A 139 12.99 -5.67 11.18
C ALA A 139 13.83 -6.88 11.63
N LEU A 140 14.94 -7.19 10.97
CA LEU A 140 15.85 -8.26 11.41
C LEU A 140 16.63 -7.85 12.67
N THR A 141 16.91 -8.82 13.54
CA THR A 141 17.87 -8.65 14.65
C THR A 141 19.30 -8.61 14.13
N GLU A 142 20.26 -8.19 14.96
CA GLU A 142 21.69 -8.22 14.59
C GLU A 142 22.17 -9.65 14.28
N GLU A 143 21.77 -10.62 15.11
CA GLU A 143 22.08 -12.05 14.90
C GLU A 143 21.52 -12.56 13.56
N GLN A 144 20.31 -12.15 13.20
CA GLN A 144 19.68 -12.51 11.93
C GLN A 144 20.39 -11.86 10.74
N ARG A 145 20.81 -10.60 10.87
CA ARG A 145 21.59 -9.90 9.84
C ARG A 145 22.95 -10.57 9.62
N ALA A 146 23.59 -11.07 10.68
CA ALA A 146 24.89 -11.73 10.61
C ALA A 146 24.87 -13.06 9.82
N ARG A 147 23.70 -13.69 9.66
CA ARG A 147 23.53 -14.98 8.97
C ARG A 147 22.74 -14.89 7.67
N LEU A 148 22.57 -13.69 7.10
CA LEU A 148 21.83 -13.51 5.85
C LEU A 148 22.43 -14.35 4.73
N GLN A 149 21.60 -15.15 4.06
CA GLN A 149 21.96 -15.80 2.81
C GLN A 149 21.85 -14.82 1.63
N PHE A 150 20.83 -13.97 1.63
CA PHE A 150 20.66 -12.90 0.65
C PHE A 150 20.55 -11.55 1.36
N PRO A 151 21.63 -10.76 1.43
CA PRO A 151 21.55 -9.39 1.93
C PRO A 151 20.77 -8.51 0.95
N LEU A 152 20.31 -7.35 1.43
CA LEU A 152 19.37 -6.49 0.69
C LEU A 152 19.92 -6.08 -0.70
N GLU A 153 21.22 -5.84 -0.81
CA GLU A 153 21.91 -5.49 -2.05
C GLU A 153 21.95 -6.61 -3.10
N GLN A 154 21.69 -7.86 -2.70
CA GLN A 154 21.56 -9.03 -3.57
C GLN A 154 20.09 -9.35 -3.90
N ILE A 155 19.13 -8.57 -3.41
CA ILE A 155 17.74 -8.69 -3.81
C ILE A 155 17.51 -7.83 -5.06
N ARG A 156 17.29 -8.49 -6.19
CA ARG A 156 16.98 -7.89 -7.48
C ARG A 156 15.48 -7.78 -7.65
N LEU A 157 14.99 -6.58 -7.92
CA LEU A 157 13.58 -6.35 -8.19
C LEU A 157 13.39 -6.16 -9.67
N GLU A 158 12.65 -7.06 -10.27
CA GLU A 158 12.36 -7.07 -11.69
C GLU A 158 11.28 -6.05 -12.04
N PRO A 159 11.26 -5.53 -13.28
CA PRO A 159 10.12 -4.78 -13.79
C PRO A 159 8.82 -5.58 -13.66
N ASP A 160 7.73 -4.91 -13.32
CA ASP A 160 6.42 -5.56 -13.21
C ASP A 160 6.06 -6.31 -14.51
N LEU A 161 5.65 -7.57 -14.37
CA LEU A 161 5.01 -8.30 -15.45
C LEU A 161 3.60 -7.75 -15.65
N ASN A 162 3.47 -6.81 -16.60
CA ASN A 162 2.26 -6.04 -16.82
C ASN A 162 1.24 -6.76 -17.73
N THR A 163 -0.04 -6.63 -17.40
CA THR A 163 -1.16 -7.09 -18.23
C THR A 163 -2.38 -6.18 -18.03
N VAL A 164 -3.34 -6.28 -18.94
CA VAL A 164 -4.68 -5.68 -18.82
C VAL A 164 -5.77 -6.75 -18.76
N LEU A 165 -5.39 -8.01 -18.93
CA LEU A 165 -6.28 -9.16 -18.96
C LEU A 165 -6.28 -9.86 -17.60
N GLY A 166 -7.45 -9.93 -16.97
CA GLY A 166 -7.64 -10.60 -15.68
C GLY A 166 -7.21 -12.06 -15.67
N SER A 167 -7.49 -12.81 -16.74
CA SER A 167 -7.10 -14.22 -16.87
C SER A 167 -5.58 -14.40 -16.90
N LYS A 168 -4.84 -13.52 -17.59
CA LYS A 168 -3.37 -13.54 -17.58
C LYS A 168 -2.78 -13.12 -16.24
N TRP A 169 -3.47 -12.22 -15.54
CA TRP A 169 -3.05 -11.75 -14.23
C TRP A 169 -3.11 -12.88 -13.19
N VAL A 170 -4.24 -13.59 -13.10
CA VAL A 170 -4.42 -14.69 -12.12
C VAL A 170 -3.68 -15.97 -12.49
N ALA A 171 -3.15 -16.09 -13.72
CA ALA A 171 -2.37 -17.25 -14.13
C ALA A 171 -1.09 -17.36 -13.31
N ASP A 172 -0.68 -18.60 -13.03
CA ASP A 172 0.57 -18.89 -12.34
C ASP A 172 1.77 -18.29 -13.09
N TYR A 173 2.79 -17.95 -12.31
CA TYR A 173 4.06 -17.44 -12.81
C TYR A 173 5.14 -17.61 -11.73
N GLN A 174 6.38 -17.72 -12.16
CA GLN A 174 7.52 -17.70 -11.24
C GLN A 174 7.72 -16.25 -10.78
N PHE A 175 7.49 -16.02 -9.48
CA PHE A 175 7.58 -14.68 -8.87
C PHE A 175 8.85 -14.50 -8.03
N VAL A 176 9.60 -15.58 -7.83
CA VAL A 176 10.90 -15.57 -7.15
C VAL A 176 11.79 -16.64 -7.75
N TRP A 177 13.07 -16.31 -7.93
CA TRP A 177 14.12 -17.26 -8.28
C TRP A 177 15.46 -16.75 -7.79
N ARG A 178 16.48 -17.60 -7.85
CA ARG A 178 17.87 -17.20 -7.61
C ARG A 178 18.76 -17.58 -8.77
N ASP A 179 19.84 -16.83 -8.94
CA ASP A 179 20.94 -17.15 -9.83
C ASP A 179 22.29 -16.72 -9.21
N ALA A 180 23.31 -16.47 -10.03
CA ALA A 180 24.62 -16.03 -9.58
C ALA A 180 24.64 -14.59 -9.05
N ASP A 181 23.68 -13.74 -9.46
CA ASP A 181 23.63 -12.32 -9.14
C ASP A 181 22.76 -12.03 -7.89
N GLY A 182 21.94 -13.00 -7.46
CA GLY A 182 21.24 -12.97 -6.19
C GLY A 182 19.83 -13.55 -6.23
N LEU A 183 18.95 -12.98 -5.40
CA LEU A 183 17.53 -13.34 -5.30
C LEU A 183 16.71 -12.36 -6.13
N HIS A 184 15.96 -12.86 -7.11
CA HIS A 184 15.13 -12.06 -7.99
C HIS A 184 13.66 -12.11 -7.54
N LEU A 185 13.02 -10.95 -7.47
CA LEU A 185 11.61 -10.81 -7.12
C LEU A 185 10.87 -10.16 -8.28
N LEU A 186 9.84 -10.84 -8.78
CA LEU A 186 8.98 -10.38 -9.86
C LEU A 186 7.56 -10.19 -9.35
N ALA A 187 7.07 -8.95 -9.39
CA ALA A 187 5.65 -8.67 -9.22
C ALA A 187 4.93 -8.82 -10.57
N LYS A 188 3.67 -9.25 -10.52
CA LYS A 188 2.76 -9.22 -11.67
C LYS A 188 1.67 -8.19 -11.43
N ALA A 189 1.54 -7.26 -12.37
CA ALA A 189 0.63 -6.14 -12.30
C ALA A 189 -0.49 -6.27 -13.34
N LEU A 190 -1.74 -6.03 -12.94
CA LEU A 190 -2.82 -5.69 -13.87
C LEU A 190 -3.12 -4.21 -13.71
N HIS A 191 -2.87 -3.41 -14.75
CA HIS A 191 -3.09 -1.97 -14.68
C HIS A 191 -3.96 -1.51 -15.84
N VAL A 192 -5.14 -0.97 -15.51
CA VAL A 192 -6.02 -0.30 -16.46
C VAL A 192 -6.29 1.10 -15.93
N PRO A 193 -5.58 2.14 -16.41
CA PRO A 193 -5.83 3.52 -15.98
C PRO A 193 -7.26 3.95 -16.33
N TYR A 194 -7.85 4.81 -15.49
CA TYR A 194 -9.23 5.25 -15.64
C TYR A 194 -9.39 6.28 -16.76
N GLU A 195 -8.49 7.27 -16.80
CA GLU A 195 -8.58 8.43 -17.69
C GLU A 195 -7.91 8.22 -19.06
N HIS A 196 -7.20 7.11 -19.25
CA HIS A 196 -6.52 6.84 -20.52
C HIS A 196 -7.52 6.61 -21.66
N TRP A 197 -7.36 7.36 -22.75
CA TRP A 197 -8.32 7.42 -23.86
C TRP A 197 -8.67 6.05 -24.46
N LEU A 198 -7.70 5.14 -24.58
CA LEU A 198 -7.89 3.78 -25.12
C LEU A 198 -8.97 3.00 -24.36
N TRP A 199 -9.13 3.27 -23.07
CA TRP A 199 -10.05 2.53 -22.21
C TRP A 199 -11.42 3.19 -22.11
N ARG A 200 -11.67 4.41 -22.61
CA ARG A 200 -12.94 5.12 -22.40
C ARG A 200 -14.19 4.38 -22.91
N ILE A 201 -14.03 3.48 -23.89
CA ILE A 201 -15.11 2.64 -24.43
C ILE A 201 -15.34 1.36 -23.62
N ALA A 202 -14.41 0.99 -22.73
CA ALA A 202 -14.55 -0.18 -21.89
C ALA A 202 -15.55 0.10 -20.75
N PRO A 203 -16.35 -0.90 -20.35
CA PRO A 203 -17.24 -0.76 -19.20
C PRO A 203 -16.48 -0.28 -17.97
N GLU A 204 -17.04 0.68 -17.24
CA GLU A 204 -16.40 1.36 -16.11
C GLU A 204 -15.83 0.40 -15.07
N ARG A 205 -16.54 -0.70 -14.78
CA ARG A 205 -16.10 -1.77 -13.88
C ARG A 205 -14.75 -2.42 -14.23
N PHE A 206 -14.23 -2.21 -15.43
CA PHE A 206 -12.94 -2.73 -15.90
C PHE A 206 -11.83 -1.68 -15.93
N ARG A 207 -12.16 -0.41 -15.66
CA ARG A 207 -11.23 0.72 -15.71
C ARG A 207 -10.84 1.15 -14.30
N GLY A 208 -9.72 1.86 -14.21
CA GLY A 208 -9.20 2.42 -12.97
C GLY A 208 -8.89 1.35 -11.93
N VAL A 209 -8.16 0.32 -12.34
CA VAL A 209 -7.76 -0.81 -11.51
C VAL A 209 -6.26 -1.01 -11.57
N TYR A 210 -5.67 -1.31 -10.42
CA TYR A 210 -4.25 -1.66 -10.32
C TYR A 210 -4.12 -2.85 -9.38
N TYR A 211 -3.90 -4.05 -9.92
CA TYR A 211 -3.84 -5.27 -9.12
C TYR A 211 -2.40 -5.74 -9.03
N CYS A 212 -1.98 -6.13 -7.83
CA CYS A 212 -0.61 -6.56 -7.56
C CYS A 212 -0.60 -7.99 -7.03
N HIS A 213 0.27 -8.83 -7.61
CA HIS A 213 0.79 -10.01 -6.96
C HIS A 213 2.16 -9.66 -6.34
N LEU A 214 2.25 -9.73 -5.02
CA LEU A 214 3.41 -9.35 -4.21
C LEU A 214 3.91 -10.57 -3.43
N ILE A 215 5.21 -10.63 -3.16
CA ILE A 215 5.75 -11.65 -2.25
C ILE A 215 5.19 -11.42 -0.83
N ALA A 216 4.97 -12.48 -0.06
CA ALA A 216 4.64 -12.33 1.35
C ALA A 216 5.89 -11.95 2.17
N PRO A 217 5.80 -11.00 3.13
CA PRO A 217 6.94 -10.57 3.94
C PRO A 217 7.64 -11.72 4.68
N GLU A 218 6.88 -12.69 5.18
CA GLU A 218 7.39 -13.86 5.90
C GLU A 218 8.20 -14.76 4.97
N TYR A 219 7.72 -14.99 3.75
CA TYR A 219 8.44 -15.80 2.77
C TYR A 219 9.71 -15.09 2.29
N LEU A 220 9.65 -13.77 2.08
CA LEU A 220 10.84 -12.97 1.77
C LEU A 220 11.88 -13.07 2.89
N ARG A 221 11.44 -12.93 4.15
CA ARG A 221 12.32 -13.07 5.32
C ARG A 221 12.97 -14.46 5.36
N ALA A 222 12.21 -15.52 5.16
CA ALA A 222 12.72 -16.89 5.18
C ALA A 222 13.75 -17.12 4.05
N LEU A 223 13.49 -16.57 2.85
CA LEU A 223 14.45 -16.59 1.75
C LEU A 223 15.74 -15.85 2.11
N MET A 224 15.62 -14.62 2.63
CA MET A 224 16.78 -13.81 3.03
C MET A 224 17.67 -14.51 4.06
N LEU A 225 17.07 -15.25 4.99
CA LEU A 225 17.78 -16.01 6.02
C LEU A 225 18.25 -17.39 5.57
N GLY A 226 17.83 -17.86 4.40
CA GLY A 226 18.10 -19.21 3.91
C GLY A 226 17.29 -20.31 4.60
N ASP A 227 16.25 -19.96 5.34
CA ASP A 227 15.34 -20.93 5.98
C ASP A 227 14.51 -21.69 4.92
N VAL A 228 14.34 -21.10 3.73
CA VAL A 228 13.74 -21.72 2.54
C VAL A 228 14.57 -21.36 1.30
N SER A 229 14.59 -22.25 0.31
CA SER A 229 15.31 -22.02 -0.96
C SER A 229 14.41 -21.43 -2.04
N ALA A 230 14.93 -20.45 -2.78
CA ALA A 230 14.33 -20.04 -4.05
C ALA A 230 14.66 -21.05 -5.16
N PRO A 231 13.73 -21.27 -6.12
CA PRO A 231 14.02 -22.05 -7.33
C PRO A 231 15.24 -21.51 -8.07
N ASN A 232 16.05 -22.39 -8.63
CA ASN A 232 17.13 -22.03 -9.55
C ASN A 232 16.80 -22.56 -10.96
N PRO A 233 16.27 -21.71 -11.86
CA PRO A 233 15.93 -22.12 -13.21
C PRO A 233 17.11 -22.72 -13.99
N ALA A 234 18.34 -22.26 -13.72
CA ALA A 234 19.55 -22.79 -14.36
C ALA A 234 19.91 -24.22 -13.88
N ALA A 235 19.41 -24.63 -12.70
CA ALA A 235 19.55 -25.99 -12.19
C ALA A 235 18.42 -26.93 -12.63
N GLY A 236 17.42 -26.43 -13.37
CA GLY A 236 16.23 -27.20 -13.75
C GLY A 236 15.16 -27.28 -12.67
N ASP A 237 15.30 -26.52 -11.57
CA ASP A 237 14.29 -26.45 -10.52
C ASP A 237 13.07 -25.66 -11.05
N SER A 238 11.89 -26.29 -11.03
CA SER A 238 10.60 -25.66 -11.41
C SER A 238 9.84 -25.17 -10.18
#